data_AF-A0A1G7E245-F1
#
_entry.id   AF-A0A1G7E245-F1
#
_cell.length_a   1.000
_cell.length_b   1.000
_cell.length_c   1.000
_cell.angle_alpha   90.00
_cell.angle_beta   90.00
_cell.angle_gamma   90.00
#
_symmetry.space_group_name_H-M   'P 1'
#
loop_
_entity.id
_entity.type
_entity.pdbx_description
1 polymer ?
#
loop_
_entity_poly.entity_id
_entity_poly.type
_entity_poly.pdbx_seq_one_letter_code
_entity_poly.pdbx_strand_id
1 'polypeptide(L)'
;MAMPADTAPPTSDATRALADGLLAALDDGHGGCLPLGDPRQPEVIRAWAELTAEIGDDALDDTLSSAVAILGADRALKRRLLDAGLMPDVPVQTSLIAGFVRMFRRIKAITAAGGLDDAALMAETRRDMRALNQQMTEALGTIRDQRAAMGRMGRILTDRERRQARTSVELSRTQDELERIRSELIDTRTALAQTEAERDDAHHAMAALRAERDDLRRDLNRTRAGVEDLKAKYLEKFALALHDLNRARALLFNDPRSTLPAMKASVAQGYYMILEDMGAGADARKVMASIRTDGF
;
A
#
# COMPACT_ATOMS: atom_id res chain seq x y z
N MET A 1 -52.68 46.56 17.49
CA MET A 1 -52.52 45.11 17.62
C MET A 1 -51.49 44.90 18.73
N ALA A 2 -51.98 44.77 19.97
CA ALA A 2 -51.11 44.68 21.15
C ALA A 2 -50.55 43.25 21.22
N MET A 3 -49.22 43.13 21.24
CA MET A 3 -48.52 41.86 21.44
C MET A 3 -48.77 41.40 22.89
N PRO A 4 -49.03 40.09 23.12
CA PRO A 4 -49.11 39.57 24.47
C PRO A 4 -47.75 39.70 25.15
N ALA A 5 -47.79 40.11 26.42
CA ALA A 5 -46.62 40.29 27.26
C ALA A 5 -45.81 38.99 27.35
N ASP A 6 -44.54 39.11 27.02
CA ASP A 6 -43.48 38.13 27.20
C ASP A 6 -43.45 37.73 28.68
N THR A 7 -43.96 36.53 28.99
CA THR A 7 -43.89 35.94 30.33
C THR A 7 -42.43 35.68 30.64
N ALA A 8 -41.87 36.47 31.56
CA ALA A 8 -40.50 36.35 32.04
C ALA A 8 -40.16 34.88 32.37
N PRO A 9 -38.94 34.41 32.04
CA PRO A 9 -38.52 33.05 32.37
C PRO A 9 -38.70 32.82 33.88
N PRO A 10 -39.18 31.63 34.31
CA PRO A 10 -39.36 31.33 35.72
C PRO A 10 -38.08 31.65 36.46
N THR A 11 -38.20 32.54 37.44
CA THR A 11 -37.11 33.09 38.24
C THR A 11 -36.29 31.95 38.81
N SER A 12 -34.98 31.97 38.59
CA SER A 12 -33.96 31.06 39.15
C SER A 12 -34.20 30.65 40.62
N ASP A 13 -34.86 31.52 41.39
CA ASP A 13 -35.17 31.32 42.80
C ASP A 13 -36.26 30.26 43.03
N ALA A 14 -37.29 30.17 42.17
CA ALA A 14 -38.37 29.18 42.30
C ALA A 14 -37.86 27.76 42.00
N THR A 15 -37.00 27.63 40.98
CA THR A 15 -36.34 26.37 40.65
C THR A 15 -35.42 25.90 41.79
N ARG A 16 -34.67 26.81 42.39
CA ARG A 16 -33.77 26.49 43.52
C ARG A 16 -34.56 26.15 44.77
N ALA A 17 -35.60 26.91 45.10
CA ALA A 17 -36.50 26.61 46.21
C ALA A 17 -37.18 25.24 46.07
N LEU A 18 -37.61 24.88 44.86
CA LEU A 18 -38.17 23.55 44.59
C LEU A 18 -37.13 22.44 44.72
N ALA A 19 -35.89 22.67 44.25
CA ALA A 19 -34.81 21.70 44.39
C ALA A 19 -34.46 21.47 45.88
N ASP A 20 -34.40 22.53 46.68
CA ASP A 20 -34.15 22.44 48.13
C ASP A 20 -35.32 21.75 48.85
N GLY A 21 -36.56 22.06 48.48
CA GLY A 21 -37.76 21.40 48.99
C GLY A 21 -37.80 19.91 48.64
N LEU A 22 -37.42 19.54 47.42
CA LEU A 22 -37.28 18.15 47.00
C LEU A 22 -36.21 17.43 47.79
N LEU A 23 -35.05 18.06 47.99
CA LEU A 23 -33.97 17.50 48.78
C LEU A 23 -34.40 17.22 50.23
N ALA A 24 -35.16 18.14 50.83
CA ALA A 24 -35.74 17.96 52.16
C ALA A 24 -36.79 16.83 52.18
N ALA A 25 -37.66 16.76 51.17
CA ALA A 25 -38.69 15.71 51.06
C ALA A 25 -38.10 14.30 50.82
N LEU A 26 -36.90 14.21 50.23
CA LEU A 26 -36.15 12.97 50.07
C LEU A 26 -35.52 12.47 51.37
N ASP A 27 -35.53 13.25 52.45
CA ASP A 27 -35.03 12.87 53.77
C ASP A 27 -36.21 12.51 54.68
N ASP A 28 -36.47 11.21 54.87
CA ASP A 28 -37.55 10.74 55.75
C ASP A 28 -37.18 10.81 57.24
N GLY A 29 -35.99 11.33 57.58
CA GLY A 29 -35.47 11.42 58.94
C GLY A 29 -35.11 10.08 59.57
N HIS A 30 -35.27 8.96 58.86
CA HIS A 30 -34.94 7.59 59.30
C HIS A 30 -33.93 6.90 58.37
N GLY A 31 -33.42 7.64 57.38
CA GLY A 31 -32.40 7.17 56.43
C GLY A 31 -32.97 6.46 55.19
N GLY A 32 -34.29 6.47 55.00
CA GLY A 32 -34.95 6.05 53.76
C GLY A 32 -35.27 7.24 52.84
N CYS A 33 -35.75 6.94 51.64
CA CYS A 33 -36.20 7.93 50.67
C CYS A 33 -37.72 7.84 50.53
N LEU A 34 -38.42 8.98 50.68
CA LEU A 34 -39.85 9.05 50.41
C LEU A 34 -40.10 8.76 48.91
N PRO A 35 -40.99 7.81 48.56
CA PRO A 35 -41.27 7.51 47.16
C PRO A 35 -41.99 8.71 46.52
N LEU A 36 -41.37 9.36 45.55
CA LEU A 36 -41.93 10.50 44.81
C LEU A 36 -42.23 10.18 43.34
N GLY A 37 -41.83 8.99 42.86
CA GLY A 37 -41.87 8.61 41.45
C GLY A 37 -43.24 8.30 40.86
N ASP A 38 -44.23 7.94 41.69
CA ASP A 38 -45.58 7.58 41.22
C ASP A 38 -46.65 8.59 41.69
N PRO A 39 -46.99 9.61 40.88
CA PRO A 39 -47.96 10.64 41.23
C PRO A 39 -49.41 10.13 41.29
N ARG A 40 -49.66 8.83 41.05
CA ARG A 40 -50.99 8.23 41.21
C ARG A 40 -51.29 7.90 42.67
N GLN A 41 -50.28 7.81 43.51
CA GLN A 41 -50.45 7.55 44.93
C GLN A 41 -50.93 8.84 45.64
N PRO A 42 -52.00 8.78 46.46
CA PRO A 42 -52.59 9.96 47.09
C PRO A 42 -51.63 10.77 47.96
N GLU A 43 -50.69 10.09 48.62
CA GLU A 43 -49.70 10.72 49.48
C GLU A 43 -48.62 11.44 48.66
N VAL A 44 -48.18 10.81 47.58
CA VAL A 44 -47.18 11.35 46.65
C VAL A 44 -47.71 12.59 45.95
N ILE A 45 -48.95 12.56 45.46
CA ILE A 45 -49.52 13.72 44.77
C ILE A 45 -49.79 14.89 45.73
N ARG A 46 -50.10 14.62 47.00
CA ARG A 46 -50.22 15.67 48.03
C ARG A 46 -48.87 16.30 48.33
N ALA A 47 -47.83 15.49 48.52
CA ALA A 47 -46.47 15.98 48.72
C ALA A 47 -46.01 16.85 47.53
N TRP A 48 -46.24 16.40 46.30
CA TRP A 48 -45.94 17.21 45.11
C TRP A 48 -46.77 18.50 45.05
N ALA A 49 -48.06 18.46 45.39
CA ALA A 49 -48.91 19.65 45.39
C ALA A 49 -48.47 20.69 46.44
N GLU A 50 -47.96 20.24 47.59
CA GLU A 50 -47.39 21.10 48.63
C GLU A 50 -46.04 21.69 48.22
N LEU A 51 -45.12 20.85 47.75
CA LEU A 51 -43.78 21.27 47.29
C LEU A 51 -43.84 22.31 46.18
N THR A 52 -44.87 22.23 45.34
CA THR A 52 -45.02 23.11 44.19
C THR A 52 -45.95 24.28 44.45
N ALA A 53 -46.53 24.44 45.65
CA ALA A 53 -47.68 25.32 45.91
C ALA A 53 -47.51 26.79 45.45
N GLU A 54 -46.28 27.31 45.47
CA GLU A 54 -45.94 28.67 45.05
C GLU A 54 -45.66 28.80 43.54
N ILE A 55 -45.59 27.68 42.82
CA ILE A 55 -45.32 27.62 41.38
C ILE A 55 -46.64 27.61 40.62
N GLY A 56 -46.82 28.60 39.73
CA GLY A 56 -47.96 28.68 38.83
C GLY A 56 -48.01 27.50 37.84
N ASP A 57 -49.22 27.09 37.46
CA ASP A 57 -49.43 25.90 36.62
C ASP A 57 -48.74 25.99 35.24
N ASP A 58 -48.60 27.20 34.69
CA ASP A 58 -47.92 27.44 33.40
C ASP A 58 -46.39 27.26 33.47
N ALA A 59 -45.80 27.51 34.65
CA ALA A 59 -44.35 27.39 34.86
C ALA A 59 -43.95 26.02 35.44
N LEU A 60 -44.92 25.15 35.72
CA LEU A 60 -44.73 23.94 36.52
C LEU A 60 -43.85 22.91 35.80
N ASP A 61 -44.07 22.68 34.51
CA ASP A 61 -43.30 21.72 33.70
C ASP A 61 -41.80 22.08 33.67
N ASP A 62 -41.50 23.34 33.32
CA ASP A 62 -40.13 23.84 33.20
C ASP A 62 -39.41 23.90 34.55
N THR A 63 -40.12 24.32 35.60
CA THR A 63 -39.56 24.44 36.95
C THR A 63 -39.25 23.07 37.55
N LEU A 64 -40.15 22.08 37.37
CA LEU A 64 -39.92 20.71 37.81
C LEU A 64 -38.76 20.04 37.07
N SER A 65 -38.75 20.16 35.73
CA SER A 65 -37.68 19.59 34.90
C SER A 65 -36.31 20.15 35.30
N SER A 66 -36.23 21.47 35.48
CA SER A 66 -35.00 22.16 35.86
C SER A 66 -34.55 21.82 37.29
N ALA A 67 -35.47 21.74 38.26
CA ALA A 67 -35.14 21.38 39.64
C ALA A 67 -34.61 19.95 39.76
N VAL A 68 -35.24 19.00 39.07
CA VAL A 68 -34.79 17.60 39.04
C VAL A 68 -33.45 17.46 38.33
N ALA A 69 -33.20 18.23 37.26
CA ALA A 69 -31.91 18.25 36.58
C ALA A 69 -30.78 18.81 37.45
N ILE A 70 -31.04 19.86 38.25
CA ILE A 70 -30.07 20.42 39.20
C ILE A 70 -29.64 19.37 40.22
N LEU A 71 -30.60 18.65 40.81
CA LEU A 71 -30.33 17.58 41.78
C LEU A 71 -29.66 16.36 41.11
N GLY A 72 -30.02 16.06 39.86
CA GLY A 72 -29.46 14.95 39.08
C GLY A 72 -28.00 15.15 38.64
N ALA A 73 -27.48 16.38 38.72
CA ALA A 73 -26.08 16.68 38.39
C ALA A 73 -25.09 16.11 39.42
N ASP A 74 -25.51 15.99 40.68
CA ASP A 74 -24.73 15.33 41.74
C ASP A 74 -25.01 13.82 41.74
N ARG A 75 -23.96 12.99 41.67
CA ARG A 75 -24.06 11.53 41.64
C ARG A 75 -24.71 10.94 42.89
N ALA A 76 -24.49 11.53 44.07
CA ALA A 76 -25.08 11.05 45.32
C ALA A 76 -26.58 11.35 45.36
N LEU A 77 -26.97 12.56 44.96
CA LEU A 77 -28.37 12.98 44.90
C LEU A 77 -29.14 12.29 43.78
N LYS A 78 -28.51 12.06 42.62
CA LYS A 78 -29.06 11.25 41.52
C LYS A 78 -29.46 9.85 42.00
N ARG A 79 -28.65 9.23 42.86
CA ARG A 79 -28.98 7.91 43.42
C ARG A 79 -30.21 7.99 44.33
N ARG A 80 -30.28 9.00 45.20
CA ARG A 80 -31.46 9.23 46.06
C ARG A 80 -32.73 9.50 45.26
N LEU A 81 -32.63 10.27 44.18
CA LEU A 81 -33.74 10.49 43.24
C LEU A 81 -34.22 9.18 42.64
N LEU A 82 -33.30 8.32 42.17
CA LEU A 82 -33.65 7.01 41.63
C LEU A 82 -34.29 6.10 42.70
N ASP A 83 -33.77 6.12 43.93
CA ASP A 83 -34.34 5.36 45.05
C ASP A 83 -35.76 5.85 45.41
N ALA A 84 -36.03 7.15 45.23
CA ALA A 84 -37.37 7.74 45.32
C ALA A 84 -38.24 7.53 44.07
N GLY A 85 -37.72 6.87 43.01
CA GLY A 85 -38.42 6.59 41.76
C GLY A 85 -38.44 7.74 40.75
N LEU A 86 -37.62 8.77 40.91
CA LEU A 86 -37.46 9.88 39.97
C LEU A 86 -36.24 9.66 39.06
N MET A 87 -36.45 9.82 37.75
CA MET A 87 -35.45 9.62 36.71
C MET A 87 -35.06 10.97 36.12
N PRO A 88 -33.95 11.59 36.57
CA PRO A 88 -33.57 12.93 36.14
C PRO A 88 -33.23 13.05 34.65
N ASP A 89 -32.90 11.93 34.01
CA ASP A 89 -32.59 11.88 32.57
C ASP A 89 -33.86 11.69 31.70
N VAL A 90 -35.04 11.56 32.31
CA VAL A 90 -36.31 11.28 31.61
C VAL A 90 -37.25 12.48 31.78
N PRO A 91 -37.15 13.52 30.92
CA PRO A 91 -37.97 14.73 31.04
C PRO A 91 -39.49 14.46 30.94
N VAL A 92 -39.86 13.35 30.30
CA VAL A 92 -41.26 12.89 30.21
C VAL A 92 -41.86 12.60 31.60
N GLN A 93 -41.05 12.13 32.57
CA GLN A 93 -41.56 11.83 33.91
C GLN A 93 -41.95 13.10 34.66
N THR A 94 -41.13 14.16 34.57
CA THR A 94 -41.44 15.45 35.21
C THR A 94 -42.69 16.09 34.62
N SER A 95 -42.90 15.98 33.30
CA SER A 95 -44.14 16.45 32.65
C SER A 95 -45.38 15.67 33.07
N LEU A 96 -45.26 14.35 33.28
CA LEU A 96 -46.36 13.54 33.80
C LEU A 96 -46.73 13.97 35.22
N ILE A 97 -45.75 14.12 36.11
CA ILE A 97 -45.96 14.57 37.50
C ILE A 97 -46.65 15.94 37.52
N ALA A 98 -46.16 16.90 36.71
CA ALA A 98 -46.76 18.21 36.58
C ALA A 98 -48.22 18.16 36.10
N GLY A 99 -48.55 17.28 35.15
CA GLY A 99 -49.92 17.05 34.69
C GLY A 99 -50.84 16.55 35.81
N PHE A 100 -50.37 15.60 36.62
CA PHE A 100 -51.12 15.11 37.78
C PHE A 100 -51.30 16.19 38.86
N VAL A 101 -50.28 17.01 39.12
CA VAL A 101 -50.35 18.09 40.12
C VAL A 101 -51.38 19.14 39.70
N ARG A 102 -51.38 19.58 38.43
CA ARG A 102 -52.39 20.49 37.87
C ARG A 102 -53.80 19.93 38.05
N MET A 103 -53.99 18.65 37.68
CA MET A 103 -55.28 17.98 37.84
C MET A 103 -55.73 17.93 39.30
N PHE A 104 -54.82 17.58 40.22
CA PHE A 104 -55.11 17.50 41.65
C PHE A 104 -55.48 18.86 42.25
N ARG A 105 -54.74 19.93 41.91
CA ARG A 105 -55.05 21.31 42.31
C ARG A 105 -56.41 21.76 41.82
N ARG A 106 -56.71 21.46 40.54
CA ARG A 106 -58.01 21.76 39.93
C ARG A 106 -59.14 21.07 40.68
N ILE A 107 -59.01 19.76 40.95
CA ILE A 107 -60.00 18.99 41.74
C ILE A 107 -60.16 19.58 43.15
N LYS A 108 -59.06 19.90 43.84
CA LYS A 108 -59.08 20.49 45.19
C LYS A 108 -59.77 21.87 45.20
N ALA A 109 -59.48 22.73 44.22
CA ALA A 109 -60.12 24.04 44.07
C ALA A 109 -61.62 23.92 43.82
N ILE A 110 -62.03 22.97 42.97
CA ILE A 110 -63.44 22.68 42.69
C ILE A 110 -64.16 22.16 43.95
N THR A 111 -63.51 21.27 44.70
CA THR A 111 -64.07 20.72 45.94
C THR A 111 -64.24 21.82 46.99
N ALA A 112 -63.29 22.77 47.06
CA ALA A 112 -63.37 23.94 47.94
C ALA A 112 -64.44 24.96 47.51
N ALA A 113 -64.80 25.02 46.22
CA ALA A 113 -65.82 25.91 45.68
C ALA A 113 -67.28 25.43 45.86
N GLY A 114 -67.50 24.27 46.51
CA GLY A 114 -68.84 23.84 46.92
C GLY A 114 -69.55 22.82 46.01
N GLY A 115 -68.86 22.15 45.09
CA GLY A 115 -69.42 21.07 44.28
C GLY A 115 -69.90 21.50 42.88
N LEU A 116 -69.74 20.58 41.92
CA LEU A 116 -69.63 20.80 40.47
C LEU A 116 -70.93 21.09 39.70
N ASP A 117 -70.83 21.97 38.69
CA ASP A 117 -71.50 21.77 37.39
C ASP A 117 -70.78 20.64 36.62
N ASP A 118 -71.10 19.38 36.95
CA ASP A 118 -70.40 18.15 36.52
C ASP A 118 -70.31 17.97 34.99
N ALA A 119 -71.24 18.57 34.24
CA ALA A 119 -71.35 18.36 32.80
C ALA A 119 -70.27 19.12 31.99
N ALA A 120 -69.92 20.34 32.40
CA ALA A 120 -68.95 21.16 31.68
C ALA A 120 -67.52 20.63 31.85
N LEU A 121 -67.20 20.17 33.07
CA LEU A 121 -65.86 19.68 33.38
C LEU A 121 -65.57 18.31 32.74
N MET A 122 -66.57 17.43 32.71
CA MET A 122 -66.51 16.16 31.97
C MET A 122 -66.36 16.37 30.46
N ALA A 123 -66.96 17.43 29.91
CA ALA A 123 -66.80 17.77 28.50
C ALA A 123 -65.38 18.27 28.19
N GLU A 124 -64.80 19.05 29.10
CA GLU A 124 -63.43 19.57 28.97
C GLU A 124 -62.38 18.45 29.10
N THR A 125 -62.46 17.61 30.14
CA THR A 125 -61.57 16.44 30.30
C THR A 125 -61.65 15.46 29.14
N ARG A 126 -62.82 15.27 28.52
CA ARG A 126 -62.95 14.48 27.28
C ARG A 126 -62.28 15.14 26.08
N ARG A 127 -62.27 16.47 25.98
CA ARG A 127 -61.52 17.18 24.93
C ARG A 127 -60.03 17.01 25.15
N ASP A 128 -59.56 17.18 26.37
CA ASP A 128 -58.14 17.05 26.71
C ASP A 128 -57.64 15.63 26.45
N MET A 129 -58.39 14.59 26.83
CA MET A 129 -58.04 13.21 26.50
C MET A 129 -57.98 12.95 24.98
N ARG A 130 -58.88 13.56 24.19
CA ARG A 130 -58.84 13.43 22.73
C ARG A 130 -57.63 14.13 22.13
N ALA A 131 -57.32 15.34 22.59
CA ALA A 131 -56.15 16.09 22.15
C ALA A 131 -54.85 15.35 22.51
N LEU A 132 -54.76 14.81 23.74
CA LEU A 132 -53.62 14.01 24.18
C LEU A 132 -53.47 12.72 23.37
N ASN A 133 -54.58 12.03 23.07
CA ASN A 133 -54.56 10.83 22.22
C ASN A 133 -54.13 11.13 20.78
N GLN A 134 -54.51 12.29 20.22
CA GLN A 134 -54.05 12.75 18.91
C GLN A 134 -52.55 13.03 18.93
N GLN A 135 -52.07 13.80 19.90
CA GLN A 135 -50.63 14.07 20.09
C GLN A 135 -49.82 12.79 20.28
N MET A 136 -50.32 11.83 21.06
CA MET A 136 -49.67 10.54 21.26
C MET A 136 -49.63 9.72 19.97
N THR A 137 -50.68 9.75 19.16
CA THR A 137 -50.72 9.06 17.86
C THR A 137 -49.70 9.66 16.89
N GLU A 138 -49.61 10.99 16.83
CA GLU A 138 -48.62 11.72 16.03
C GLU A 138 -47.19 11.43 16.50
N ALA A 139 -46.95 11.48 17.81
CA ALA A 139 -45.65 11.14 18.40
C ALA A 139 -45.23 9.71 18.06
N LEU A 140 -46.13 8.73 18.18
CA LEU A 140 -45.84 7.35 17.77
C LEU A 140 -45.59 7.21 16.26
N GLY A 141 -46.30 7.99 15.44
CA GLY A 141 -46.06 8.09 14.00
C GLY A 141 -44.65 8.57 13.69
N THR A 142 -44.24 9.69 14.28
CA THR A 142 -42.89 10.26 14.09
C THR A 142 -41.79 9.31 14.57
N ILE A 143 -41.98 8.61 15.70
CA ILE A 143 -41.03 7.60 16.20
C ILE A 143 -40.91 6.43 15.20
N ARG A 144 -42.03 5.97 14.63
CA ARG A 144 -42.01 4.91 13.62
C ARG A 144 -41.25 5.35 12.36
N ASP A 145 -41.46 6.58 11.90
CA ASP A 145 -40.77 7.12 10.73
C ASP A 145 -39.27 7.32 10.97
N GLN A 146 -38.90 7.84 12.14
CA GLN A 146 -37.50 7.94 12.58
C GLN A 146 -36.83 6.55 12.62
N ARG A 147 -37.51 5.54 13.17
CA ARG A 147 -36.99 4.16 13.19
C ARG A 147 -36.82 3.60 11.79
N ALA A 148 -37.75 3.86 10.88
CA ALA A 148 -37.62 3.47 9.47
C ALA A 148 -36.45 4.20 8.78
N ALA A 149 -36.25 5.49 9.07
CA ALA A 149 -35.13 6.28 8.55
C ALA A 149 -33.78 5.75 9.06
N MET A 150 -33.66 5.47 10.36
CA MET A 150 -32.46 4.84 10.93
C MET A 150 -32.19 3.47 10.31
N GLY A 151 -33.23 2.67 10.05
CA GLY A 151 -33.09 1.39 9.36
C GLY A 151 -32.57 1.52 7.92
N ARG A 152 -32.99 2.57 7.19
CA ARG A 152 -32.42 2.88 5.87
C ARG A 152 -30.97 3.33 5.97
N MET A 153 -30.66 4.21 6.92
CA MET A 153 -29.30 4.71 7.16
C MET A 153 -28.34 3.57 7.51
N GLY A 154 -28.76 2.64 8.38
CA GLY A 154 -27.98 1.46 8.73
C GLY A 154 -27.61 0.61 7.53
N ARG A 155 -28.58 0.35 6.62
CA ARG A 155 -28.30 -0.36 5.36
C ARG A 155 -27.30 0.37 4.48
N ILE A 156 -27.43 1.69 4.34
CA ILE A 156 -26.49 2.51 3.56
C ILE A 156 -25.08 2.44 4.13
N LEU A 157 -24.93 2.50 5.46
CA LEU A 157 -23.63 2.38 6.11
C LEU A 157 -23.01 1.00 5.88
N THR A 158 -23.76 -0.08 6.07
CA THR A 158 -23.27 -1.45 5.80
C THR A 158 -22.86 -1.63 4.34
N ASP A 159 -23.64 -1.10 3.39
CA ASP A 159 -23.28 -1.19 1.97
C ASP A 159 -22.05 -0.35 1.63
N ARG A 160 -21.88 0.82 2.27
CA ARG A 160 -20.67 1.64 2.14
C ARG A 160 -19.45 0.92 2.68
N GLU A 161 -19.53 0.32 3.86
CA GLU A 161 -18.45 -0.48 4.46
C GLU A 161 -18.06 -1.64 3.54
N ARG A 162 -19.04 -2.36 2.98
CA ARG A 162 -18.78 -3.44 2.03
C ARG A 162 -18.09 -2.94 0.76
N ARG A 163 -18.48 -1.79 0.23
CA ARG A 163 -17.80 -1.18 -0.93
C ARG A 163 -16.37 -0.79 -0.59
N GLN A 164 -16.14 -0.16 0.57
CA GLN A 164 -14.80 0.20 1.05
C GLN A 164 -13.90 -1.03 1.23
N ALA A 165 -14.43 -2.11 1.79
CA ALA A 165 -13.71 -3.37 1.92
C ALA A 165 -13.32 -3.96 0.55
N ARG A 166 -14.23 -3.94 -0.44
CA ARG A 166 -13.92 -4.39 -1.81
C ARG A 166 -12.84 -3.54 -2.47
N THR A 167 -12.95 -2.22 -2.39
CA THR A 167 -11.94 -1.32 -2.95
C THR A 167 -10.59 -1.49 -2.27
N SER A 168 -10.57 -1.76 -0.96
CA SER A 168 -9.33 -2.06 -0.24
C SER A 168 -8.66 -3.33 -0.75
N VAL A 169 -9.44 -4.38 -1.02
CA VAL A 169 -8.91 -5.64 -1.55
C VAL A 169 -8.40 -5.46 -2.98
N GLU A 170 -9.12 -4.71 -3.82
CA GLU A 170 -8.68 -4.39 -5.18
C GLU A 170 -7.39 -3.56 -5.19
N LEU A 171 -7.27 -2.56 -4.31
CA LEU A 171 -6.04 -1.78 -4.15
C LEU A 171 -4.87 -2.65 -3.70
N SER A 172 -5.07 -3.57 -2.75
CA SER A 172 -4.01 -4.51 -2.34
C SER A 172 -3.58 -5.40 -3.51
N ARG A 173 -4.51 -5.94 -4.29
CA ARG A 173 -4.19 -6.78 -5.45
C ARG A 173 -3.41 -6.02 -6.52
N THR A 174 -3.83 -4.80 -6.83
CA THR A 174 -3.12 -3.96 -7.81
C THR A 174 -1.73 -3.55 -7.32
N GLN A 175 -1.54 -3.36 -6.01
CA GLN A 175 -0.21 -3.16 -5.43
C GLN A 175 0.67 -4.41 -5.60
N ASP A 176 0.16 -5.59 -5.27
CA ASP A 176 0.89 -6.86 -5.46
C ASP A 176 1.27 -7.09 -6.93
N GLU A 177 0.36 -6.78 -7.87
CA GLU A 177 0.61 -6.87 -9.31
C GLU A 177 1.71 -5.89 -9.75
N LEU A 178 1.69 -4.65 -9.26
CA LEU A 178 2.73 -3.66 -9.55
C LEU A 178 4.09 -4.08 -9.00
N GLU A 179 4.14 -4.69 -7.82
CA GLU A 179 5.38 -5.21 -7.25
C GLU A 179 5.94 -6.37 -8.08
N ARG A 180 5.09 -7.29 -8.55
CA ARG A 180 5.50 -8.37 -9.46
C ARG A 180 6.05 -7.84 -10.79
N ILE A 181 5.35 -6.89 -11.42
CA ILE A 181 5.83 -6.29 -12.67
C ILE A 181 7.17 -5.56 -12.44
N ARG A 182 7.35 -4.90 -11.30
CA ARG A 182 8.63 -4.27 -10.95
C ARG A 182 9.75 -5.28 -10.77
N SER A 183 9.51 -6.41 -10.11
CA SER A 183 10.52 -7.47 -9.99
C SER A 183 10.88 -8.06 -11.36
N GLU A 184 9.88 -8.35 -12.20
CA GLU A 184 10.13 -8.85 -13.56
C GLU A 184 10.92 -7.84 -14.41
N LEU A 185 10.66 -6.54 -14.26
CA LEU A 185 11.44 -5.51 -14.94
C LEU A 185 12.91 -5.46 -14.48
N ILE A 186 13.16 -5.70 -13.20
CA ILE A 186 14.53 -5.79 -12.67
C ILE A 186 15.23 -7.01 -13.25
N ASP A 187 14.56 -8.17 -13.26
CA ASP A 187 15.11 -9.42 -13.78
C ASP A 187 15.39 -9.35 -15.29
N THR A 188 14.49 -8.73 -16.06
CA THR A 188 14.73 -8.52 -17.50
C THR A 188 15.87 -7.55 -17.75
N ARG A 189 16.05 -6.53 -16.91
CA ARG A 189 17.17 -5.58 -17.02
C ARG A 189 18.50 -6.23 -16.67
N THR A 190 18.55 -7.11 -15.68
CA THR A 190 19.77 -7.86 -15.33
C THR A 190 20.13 -8.86 -16.42
N ALA A 191 19.14 -9.58 -16.96
CA ALA A 191 19.35 -10.46 -18.11
C ALA A 191 19.87 -9.69 -19.34
N LEU A 192 19.31 -8.51 -19.63
CA LEU A 192 19.81 -7.66 -20.72
C LEU A 192 21.28 -7.28 -20.50
N ALA A 193 21.64 -6.81 -19.30
CA ALA A 193 23.03 -6.47 -18.98
C ALA A 193 23.99 -7.65 -19.13
N GLN A 194 23.56 -8.87 -18.77
CA GLN A 194 24.35 -10.09 -19.00
C GLN A 194 24.55 -10.36 -20.50
N THR A 195 23.50 -10.29 -21.30
CA THR A 195 23.62 -10.50 -22.76
C THR A 195 24.48 -9.44 -23.45
N GLU A 196 24.46 -8.19 -22.96
CA GLU A 196 25.36 -7.14 -23.46
C GLU A 196 26.82 -7.43 -23.13
N ALA A 197 27.10 -7.91 -21.91
CA ALA A 197 28.45 -8.32 -21.52
C ALA A 197 28.96 -9.51 -22.37
N GLU A 198 28.12 -10.55 -22.56
CA GLU A 198 28.46 -11.70 -23.42
C GLU A 198 28.73 -11.28 -24.87
N ARG A 199 27.95 -10.32 -25.40
CA ARG A 199 28.17 -9.76 -26.74
C ARG A 199 29.52 -9.04 -26.82
N ASP A 200 29.86 -8.24 -25.82
CA ASP A 200 31.10 -7.47 -25.80
C ASP A 200 32.32 -8.41 -25.69
N ASP A 201 32.23 -9.45 -24.85
CA ASP A 201 33.25 -10.51 -24.76
C ASP A 201 33.43 -11.25 -26.08
N ALA A 202 32.33 -11.58 -26.77
CA ALA A 202 32.37 -12.19 -28.09
C ALA A 202 33.02 -11.27 -29.14
N HIS A 203 32.76 -9.96 -29.08
CA HIS A 203 33.42 -8.98 -29.94
C HIS A 203 34.93 -8.91 -29.70
N HIS A 204 35.36 -8.92 -28.43
CA HIS A 204 36.78 -8.96 -28.07
C HIS A 204 37.45 -10.25 -28.55
N ALA A 205 36.81 -11.41 -28.36
CA ALA A 205 37.31 -12.68 -28.85
C ALA A 205 37.45 -12.69 -30.38
N MET A 206 36.46 -12.16 -31.11
CA MET A 206 36.55 -12.02 -32.57
C MET A 206 37.69 -11.08 -33.00
N ALA A 207 37.93 -9.99 -32.27
CA ALA A 207 39.03 -9.07 -32.57
C ALA A 207 40.39 -9.75 -32.37
N ALA A 208 40.56 -10.53 -31.28
CA ALA A 208 41.76 -11.30 -31.02
C ALA A 208 42.03 -12.34 -32.13
N LEU A 209 41.01 -13.11 -32.52
CA LEU A 209 41.13 -14.09 -33.61
C LEU A 209 41.46 -13.44 -34.97
N ARG A 210 40.95 -12.22 -35.23
CA ARG A 210 41.32 -11.47 -36.44
C ARG A 210 42.80 -11.08 -36.42
N ALA A 211 43.30 -10.59 -35.28
CA ALA A 211 44.70 -10.23 -35.11
C ALA A 211 45.61 -11.45 -35.30
N GLU A 212 45.31 -12.57 -34.64
CA GLU A 212 46.07 -13.83 -34.77
C GLU A 212 46.11 -14.32 -36.24
N ARG A 213 44.97 -14.27 -36.93
CA ARG A 213 44.90 -14.64 -38.35
C ARG A 213 45.72 -13.72 -39.24
N ASP A 214 45.78 -12.42 -38.94
CA ASP A 214 46.62 -11.48 -39.69
C ASP A 214 48.11 -11.69 -39.39
N ASP A 215 48.47 -12.03 -38.15
CA ASP A 215 49.83 -12.42 -37.78
C ASP A 215 50.28 -13.67 -38.54
N LEU A 216 49.46 -14.74 -38.52
CA LEU A 216 49.70 -15.97 -39.26
C LEU A 216 49.83 -15.72 -40.78
N ARG A 217 49.05 -14.81 -41.34
CA ARG A 217 49.17 -14.41 -42.75
C ARG A 217 50.51 -13.72 -43.03
N ARG A 218 50.99 -12.86 -42.13
CA ARG A 218 52.31 -12.22 -42.28
C ARG A 218 53.43 -13.24 -42.16
N ASP A 219 53.33 -14.18 -41.22
CA ASP A 219 54.29 -15.27 -41.05
C ASP A 219 54.33 -16.16 -42.30
N LEU A 220 53.17 -16.54 -42.84
CA LEU A 220 53.05 -17.28 -44.10
C LEU A 220 53.68 -16.54 -45.29
N ASN A 221 53.46 -15.22 -45.39
CA ASN A 221 54.07 -14.42 -46.45
C ASN A 221 55.60 -14.34 -46.28
N ARG A 222 56.11 -14.23 -45.05
CA ARG A 222 57.55 -14.25 -44.77
C ARG A 222 58.18 -15.60 -45.13
N THR A 223 57.55 -16.71 -44.75
CA THR A 223 58.06 -18.04 -45.11
C THR A 223 58.04 -18.25 -46.63
N ARG A 224 56.97 -17.82 -47.31
CA ARG A 224 56.89 -17.86 -48.77
C ARG A 224 57.99 -17.04 -49.43
N ALA A 225 58.24 -15.81 -48.96
CA ALA A 225 59.32 -14.98 -49.47
C ALA A 225 60.68 -15.64 -49.25
N GLY A 226 60.93 -16.20 -48.05
CA GLY A 226 62.15 -16.94 -47.76
C GLY A 226 62.36 -18.16 -48.67
N VAL A 227 61.29 -18.87 -49.04
CA VAL A 227 61.35 -19.97 -50.00
C VAL A 227 61.70 -19.48 -51.41
N GLU A 228 61.10 -18.38 -51.88
CA GLU A 228 61.43 -17.80 -53.19
C GLU A 228 62.87 -17.27 -53.23
N ASP A 229 63.35 -16.64 -52.15
CA ASP A 229 64.74 -16.18 -52.03
C ASP A 229 65.72 -17.36 -52.07
N LEU A 230 65.42 -18.45 -51.36
CA LEU A 230 66.22 -19.67 -51.43
C LEU A 230 66.22 -20.25 -52.85
N LYS A 231 65.06 -20.34 -53.48
CA LYS A 231 64.93 -20.81 -54.86
C LYS A 231 65.76 -19.96 -55.82
N ALA A 232 65.73 -18.63 -55.70
CA ALA A 232 66.53 -17.72 -56.51
C ALA A 232 68.04 -17.96 -56.29
N LYS A 233 68.50 -18.04 -55.03
CA LYS A 233 69.90 -18.35 -54.70
C LYS A 233 70.36 -19.69 -55.28
N TYR A 234 69.52 -20.72 -55.21
CA TYR A 234 69.85 -22.01 -55.79
C TYR A 234 69.90 -21.94 -57.32
N LEU A 235 68.93 -21.30 -57.97
CA LEU A 235 68.94 -21.12 -59.43
C LEU A 235 70.18 -20.36 -59.91
N GLU A 236 70.62 -19.33 -59.18
CA GLU A 236 71.86 -18.60 -59.46
C GLU A 236 73.09 -19.51 -59.32
N LYS A 237 73.20 -20.26 -58.21
CA LYS A 237 74.27 -21.27 -58.03
C LYS A 237 74.28 -22.32 -59.14
N PHE A 238 73.11 -22.81 -59.54
CA PHE A 238 72.97 -23.76 -60.67
C PHE A 238 73.40 -23.12 -62.00
N ALA A 239 73.03 -21.87 -62.27
CA ALA A 239 73.43 -21.17 -63.48
C ALA A 239 74.95 -20.95 -63.54
N LEU A 240 75.58 -20.58 -62.42
CA LEU A 240 77.04 -20.50 -62.30
C LEU A 240 77.70 -21.85 -62.57
N ALA A 241 77.21 -22.92 -61.95
CA ALA A 241 77.73 -24.27 -62.17
C ALA A 241 77.61 -24.71 -63.65
N LEU A 242 76.50 -24.37 -64.32
CA LEU A 242 76.32 -24.63 -65.75
C LEU A 242 77.26 -23.79 -66.62
N HIS A 243 77.51 -22.52 -66.25
CA HIS A 243 78.47 -21.67 -66.93
C HIS A 243 79.89 -22.25 -66.85
N ASP A 244 80.33 -22.66 -65.66
CA ASP A 244 81.62 -23.29 -65.45
C ASP A 244 81.75 -24.60 -66.24
N LEU A 245 80.70 -25.42 -66.27
CA LEU A 245 80.64 -26.64 -67.06
C LEU A 245 80.74 -26.37 -68.57
N ASN A 246 80.05 -25.34 -69.07
CA ASN A 246 80.15 -24.93 -70.47
C ASN A 246 81.54 -24.38 -70.83
N ARG A 247 82.16 -23.61 -69.93
CA ARG A 247 83.53 -23.10 -70.09
C ARG A 247 84.53 -24.25 -70.13
N ALA A 248 84.41 -25.21 -69.21
CA ALA A 248 85.24 -26.41 -69.18
C ALA A 248 85.07 -27.25 -70.46
N ARG A 249 83.84 -27.39 -70.96
CA ARG A 249 83.56 -28.05 -72.25
C ARG A 249 84.24 -27.33 -73.42
N ALA A 250 84.24 -26.00 -73.45
CA ALA A 250 84.94 -25.24 -74.49
C ALA A 250 86.46 -25.42 -74.42
N LEU A 251 87.04 -25.52 -73.22
CA LEU A 251 88.46 -25.82 -73.03
C LEU A 251 88.81 -27.25 -73.48
N LEU A 252 87.95 -28.23 -73.21
CA LEU A 252 88.12 -29.62 -73.69
C LEU A 252 88.10 -29.74 -75.21
N PHE A 253 87.31 -28.90 -75.91
CA PHE A 253 87.30 -28.86 -77.37
C PHE A 253 88.65 -28.41 -77.95
N ASN A 254 89.42 -27.60 -77.20
CA ASN A 254 90.71 -27.07 -77.61
C ASN A 254 91.90 -27.94 -77.16
N ASP A 255 91.80 -28.69 -76.04
CA ASP A 255 92.82 -29.66 -75.60
C ASP A 255 92.22 -30.80 -74.74
N PRO A 256 91.94 -31.98 -75.33
CA PRO A 256 91.15 -33.03 -74.68
C PRO A 256 91.89 -33.84 -73.61
N ARG A 257 93.23 -33.75 -73.50
CA ARG A 257 94.02 -34.58 -72.56
C ARG A 257 94.33 -33.89 -71.23
N SER A 258 94.15 -32.58 -71.12
CA SER A 258 94.63 -31.80 -69.95
C SER A 258 93.56 -31.43 -68.93
N THR A 259 92.26 -31.41 -69.26
CA THR A 259 91.26 -30.65 -68.47
C THR A 259 90.08 -31.47 -67.90
N LEU A 260 89.98 -32.76 -68.24
CA LEU A 260 88.87 -33.65 -67.85
C LEU A 260 88.79 -33.93 -66.33
N PRO A 261 89.90 -34.17 -65.61
CA PRO A 261 89.90 -34.35 -64.15
C PRO A 261 89.43 -33.11 -63.38
N ALA A 262 89.88 -31.92 -63.78
CA ALA A 262 89.52 -30.66 -63.14
C ALA A 262 88.01 -30.34 -63.31
N MET A 263 87.43 -30.68 -64.46
CA MET A 263 86.00 -30.51 -64.73
C MET A 263 85.13 -31.40 -63.83
N LYS A 264 85.47 -32.69 -63.71
CA LYS A 264 84.73 -33.61 -62.83
C LYS A 264 84.76 -33.14 -61.38
N ALA A 265 85.91 -32.66 -60.90
CA ALA A 265 86.06 -32.11 -59.54
C ALA A 265 85.20 -30.85 -59.32
N SER A 266 85.15 -29.93 -60.30
CA SER A 266 84.33 -28.71 -60.20
C SER A 266 82.82 -29.01 -60.15
N VAL A 267 82.35 -29.95 -60.96
CA VAL A 267 80.93 -30.36 -60.97
C VAL A 267 80.56 -31.11 -59.69
N ALA A 268 81.46 -31.98 -59.21
CA ALA A 268 81.34 -32.67 -57.94
C ALA A 268 81.20 -31.70 -56.76
N GLN A 269 82.06 -30.68 -56.73
CA GLN A 269 82.09 -29.67 -55.69
C GLN A 269 80.82 -28.80 -55.71
N GLY A 270 80.34 -28.40 -56.90
CA GLY A 270 79.07 -27.70 -57.04
C GLY A 270 77.89 -28.51 -56.52
N TYR A 271 77.82 -29.81 -56.86
CA TYR A 271 76.76 -30.71 -56.41
C TYR A 271 76.84 -30.97 -54.89
N TYR A 272 78.04 -31.08 -54.34
CA TYR A 272 78.28 -31.22 -52.91
C TYR A 272 77.77 -30.02 -52.12
N MET A 273 78.14 -28.80 -52.52
CA MET A 273 77.69 -27.58 -51.86
C MET A 273 76.17 -27.44 -51.85
N ILE A 274 75.51 -27.81 -52.96
CA ILE A 274 74.05 -27.76 -53.07
C ILE A 274 73.39 -28.75 -52.10
N LEU A 275 73.91 -29.99 -52.00
CA LEU A 275 73.38 -30.99 -51.08
C LEU A 275 73.65 -30.66 -49.61
N GLU A 276 74.79 -30.04 -49.31
CA GLU A 276 75.12 -29.59 -47.95
C GLU A 276 74.19 -28.46 -47.49
N ASP A 277 73.95 -27.46 -48.34
CA ASP A 277 73.05 -26.34 -48.05
C ASP A 277 71.57 -26.76 -47.90
N MET A 278 71.15 -27.86 -48.55
CA MET A 278 69.81 -28.45 -48.38
C MET A 278 69.69 -29.30 -47.10
N GLY A 279 70.73 -29.37 -46.27
CA GLY A 279 70.76 -30.22 -45.07
C GLY A 279 70.94 -31.71 -45.37
N ALA A 280 71.16 -32.09 -46.64
CA ALA A 280 71.42 -33.46 -47.09
C ALA A 280 72.93 -33.80 -47.07
N GLY A 281 73.65 -33.31 -46.05
CA GLY A 281 75.11 -33.44 -45.96
C GLY A 281 75.61 -34.89 -45.91
N ALA A 282 74.77 -35.84 -45.46
CA ALA A 282 75.08 -37.27 -45.51
C ALA A 282 75.16 -37.80 -46.95
N ASP A 283 74.26 -37.37 -47.83
CA ASP A 283 74.25 -37.76 -49.23
C ASP A 283 75.27 -36.98 -50.05
N ALA A 284 75.52 -35.71 -49.69
CA ALA A 284 76.62 -34.90 -50.22
C ALA A 284 77.97 -35.64 -50.04
N ARG A 285 78.24 -36.12 -48.82
CA ARG A 285 79.47 -36.86 -48.50
C ARG A 285 79.59 -38.17 -49.26
N LYS A 286 78.48 -38.88 -49.51
CA LYS A 286 78.49 -40.12 -50.33
C LYS A 286 78.87 -39.83 -51.78
N VAL A 287 78.35 -38.75 -52.37
CA VAL A 287 78.67 -38.37 -53.75
C VAL A 287 80.14 -37.96 -53.89
N MET A 288 80.70 -37.21 -52.93
CA MET A 288 82.13 -36.89 -52.94
C MET A 288 83.01 -38.13 -52.70
N ALA A 289 82.55 -39.08 -51.88
CA ALA A 289 83.25 -40.34 -51.65
C ALA A 289 83.27 -41.20 -52.93
N SER A 290 82.16 -41.35 -53.65
CA SER A 290 82.11 -42.15 -54.88
C SER A 290 83.05 -41.61 -55.96
N ILE A 291 83.16 -40.28 -56.07
CA ILE A 291 84.08 -39.61 -57.01
C ILE A 291 85.54 -39.85 -56.64
N ARG A 292 85.84 -40.16 -55.38
CA ARG A 292 87.19 -40.52 -54.91
C ARG A 292 87.53 -42.00 -55.13
N THR A 293 86.54 -42.89 -55.12
CA THR A 293 86.72 -44.36 -55.30
C THR A 293 86.72 -44.82 -56.75
N ASP A 294 85.99 -44.17 -57.66
CA ASP A 294 85.86 -44.61 -59.06
C ASP A 294 87.07 -44.25 -59.96
N GLY A 295 88.15 -43.73 -59.39
CA GLY A 295 89.42 -43.51 -60.09
C GLY A 295 89.41 -42.31 -61.05
N PHE A 296 90.27 -41.34 -60.75
CA PHE A 296 90.69 -40.27 -61.65
C PHE A 296 91.74 -40.77 -62.65
#